data_AF-A0A261BLD2-F1
#
_entry.id   AF-A0A261BLD2-F1
#
_cell.length_a   1.000
_cell.length_b   1.000
_cell.length_c   1.000
_cell.angle_alpha   90.00
_cell.angle_beta   90.00
_cell.angle_gamma   90.00
#
_symmetry.space_group_name_H-M   'P 1'
#
loop_
_entity.id
_entity.type
_entity.pdbx_description
1 polymer ?
#
loop_
_entity_poly.entity_id
_entity_poly.type
_entity_poly.pdbx_seq_one_letter_code
_entity_poly.pdbx_strand_id
1 'polypeptide(L)'
;MPTYENVAKISLTGEESIEAKDFETFTARYPNLDSLRVQPEIIGELSEMIDVQKLWLANAGEFGTSLLEKFNGRHLLLLKWIVGENQLNEFIRKWMKGEGYQNLETFEAKMVPGIDIRIDDVVKELETERFDRTKRPESFNIDNE
;
A
#
# COMPACT_ATOMS: atom_id res chain seq x y z
N MET A 1 -6.81 20.72 -12.30
CA MET A 1 -7.76 19.91 -11.52
C MET A 1 -8.59 20.80 -10.61
N PRO A 2 -9.91 20.56 -10.49
CA PRO A 2 -10.77 21.24 -9.52
C PRO A 2 -10.33 20.97 -8.07
N THR A 3 -10.71 21.86 -7.14
CA THR A 3 -10.46 21.72 -5.70
C THR A 3 -11.77 21.40 -4.99
N TYR A 4 -11.75 20.42 -4.10
CA TYR A 4 -12.91 20.03 -3.29
C TYR A 4 -12.64 20.25 -1.80
N GLU A 5 -13.58 20.85 -1.08
CA GLU A 5 -13.45 21.06 0.36
C GLU A 5 -14.29 20.03 1.14
N ASN A 6 -13.86 19.65 2.34
CA ASN A 6 -14.54 18.69 3.23
C ASN A 6 -14.72 17.27 2.65
N VAL A 7 -13.77 16.80 1.84
CA VAL A 7 -13.80 15.44 1.27
C VAL A 7 -12.91 14.51 2.08
N ALA A 8 -13.51 13.50 2.71
CA ALA A 8 -12.79 12.46 3.45
C ALA A 8 -12.33 11.30 2.56
N LYS A 9 -12.99 11.08 1.41
CA LYS A 9 -12.75 9.94 0.52
C LYS A 9 -12.69 10.38 -0.93
N ILE A 10 -11.64 10.03 -1.65
CA ILE A 10 -11.50 10.32 -3.09
C ILE A 10 -11.18 9.04 -3.86
N SER A 11 -11.82 8.88 -5.02
CA SER A 11 -11.46 7.85 -6.00
C SER A 11 -10.99 8.52 -7.29
N LEU A 12 -9.71 8.32 -7.63
CA LEU A 12 -9.13 8.71 -8.91
C LEU A 12 -9.32 7.55 -9.90
N THR A 13 -10.03 7.81 -11.00
CA THR A 13 -10.33 6.82 -12.04
C THR A 13 -9.94 7.36 -13.40
N GLY A 14 -9.45 6.48 -14.27
CA GLY A 14 -9.00 6.84 -15.62
C GLY A 14 -8.22 5.69 -16.24
N GLU A 15 -8.04 5.76 -17.55
CA GLU A 15 -7.23 4.78 -18.31
C GLU A 15 -5.78 5.25 -18.48
N GLU A 16 -5.55 6.57 -18.50
CA GLU A 16 -4.21 7.15 -18.63
C GLU A 16 -3.45 7.03 -17.31
N SER A 17 -2.15 6.73 -17.43
CA SER A 17 -1.22 6.78 -16.30
C SER A 17 -1.02 8.21 -15.82
N ILE A 18 -0.62 8.35 -14.55
CA ILE A 18 -0.28 9.63 -13.94
C ILE A 18 1.18 9.66 -13.48
N GLU A 19 1.81 10.82 -13.55
CA GLU A 19 3.17 11.00 -13.06
C GLU A 19 3.20 11.04 -11.53
N ALA A 20 4.24 10.47 -10.90
CA ALA A 20 4.41 10.45 -9.45
C ALA A 20 4.36 11.87 -8.83
N LYS A 21 4.96 12.86 -9.50
CA LYS A 21 4.91 14.28 -9.07
C LYS A 21 3.47 14.84 -9.01
N ASP A 22 2.60 14.40 -9.91
CA ASP A 22 1.23 14.87 -9.99
C ASP A 22 0.39 14.19 -8.89
N PHE A 23 0.70 12.92 -8.60
CA PHE A 23 0.18 12.21 -7.44
C PHE A 23 0.59 12.86 -6.11
N GLU A 24 1.86 13.23 -5.93
CA GLU A 24 2.34 13.97 -4.75
C GLU A 24 1.67 15.34 -4.60
N THR A 25 1.59 16.08 -5.71
CA THR A 25 0.90 17.39 -5.74
C THR A 25 -0.57 17.23 -5.35
N PHE A 26 -1.19 16.12 -5.74
CA PHE A 26 -2.57 15.80 -5.38
C PHE A 26 -2.70 15.49 -3.89
N THR A 27 -1.89 14.59 -3.33
CA THR A 27 -1.98 14.21 -1.91
C THR A 27 -1.69 15.41 -1.00
N ALA A 28 -0.70 16.25 -1.35
CA ALA A 28 -0.39 17.48 -0.62
C ALA A 28 -1.54 18.52 -0.64
N ARG A 29 -2.39 18.50 -1.67
CA ARG A 29 -3.57 19.38 -1.75
C ARG A 29 -4.69 18.96 -0.80
N TYR A 30 -4.73 17.69 -0.41
CA TYR A 30 -5.77 17.12 0.45
C TYR A 30 -5.16 16.51 1.71
N PRO A 31 -4.54 17.31 2.60
CA PRO A 31 -3.80 16.80 3.76
C PRO A 31 -4.68 16.11 4.82
N ASN A 32 -5.99 16.32 4.77
CA ASN A 32 -6.97 15.70 5.69
C ASN A 32 -7.71 14.52 5.04
N LEU A 33 -7.19 13.98 3.94
CA LEU A 33 -7.82 12.87 3.24
C LEU A 33 -7.67 11.58 4.05
N ASP A 34 -8.79 10.99 4.47
CA ASP A 34 -8.79 9.71 5.18
C ASP A 34 -8.53 8.56 4.19
N SER A 35 -9.25 8.53 3.07
CA SER A 35 -9.17 7.43 2.11
C SER A 35 -8.95 7.91 0.68
N LEU A 36 -7.93 7.35 0.03
CA LEU A 36 -7.62 7.57 -1.37
C LEU A 36 -7.61 6.24 -2.11
N ARG A 37 -8.45 6.14 -3.14
CA ARG A 37 -8.37 5.08 -4.13
C ARG A 37 -7.79 5.64 -5.42
N VAL A 38 -6.76 5.00 -5.94
CA VAL A 38 -6.16 5.34 -7.23
C VAL A 38 -6.24 4.14 -8.15
N GLN A 39 -7.03 4.27 -9.21
CA GLN A 39 -7.10 3.27 -10.26
C GLN A 39 -5.97 3.41 -11.28
N PRO A 40 -5.62 4.60 -11.81
CA PRO A 40 -4.52 4.75 -12.76
C PRO A 40 -3.20 4.16 -12.27
N GLU A 41 -2.37 3.72 -13.21
CA GLU A 41 -0.96 3.44 -12.94
C GLU A 41 -0.22 4.75 -12.63
N ILE A 42 0.70 4.70 -11.68
CA ILE A 42 1.58 5.83 -11.35
C ILE A 42 2.96 5.50 -11.89
N ILE A 43 3.52 6.42 -12.68
CA ILE A 43 4.84 6.28 -13.32
C ILE A 43 5.82 7.26 -12.66
N GLY A 44 7.04 6.78 -12.41
CA GLY A 44 8.13 7.56 -11.81
C GLY A 44 8.39 7.20 -10.35
N GLU A 45 9.05 8.10 -9.63
CA GLU A 45 9.48 7.89 -8.25
C GLU A 45 8.90 8.96 -7.32
N LEU A 46 8.63 8.57 -6.08
CA LEU A 46 8.23 9.50 -5.02
C LEU A 46 9.47 10.16 -4.42
N SER A 47 9.41 11.49 -4.33
CA SER A 47 10.37 12.32 -3.63
C SER A 47 10.01 12.46 -2.14
N GLU A 48 8.73 12.61 -1.84
CA GLU A 48 8.20 12.91 -0.52
C GLU A 48 7.47 11.72 0.11
N MET A 49 7.23 11.82 1.43
CA MET A 49 6.36 10.86 2.14
C MET A 49 4.90 11.08 1.77
N ILE A 50 4.12 10.00 1.73
CA ILE A 50 2.68 10.03 1.46
C ILE A 50 1.93 9.85 2.77
N ASP A 51 1.33 10.95 3.24
CA ASP A 51 0.56 11.04 4.49
C ASP A 51 -0.95 10.87 4.26
N VAL A 52 -1.37 9.75 3.66
CA VAL A 52 -2.79 9.38 3.52
C VAL A 52 -3.09 8.19 4.41
N GLN A 53 -4.16 8.24 5.21
CA GLN A 53 -4.44 7.21 6.21
C GLN A 53 -4.75 5.84 5.59
N LYS A 54 -5.58 5.82 4.54
CA LYS A 54 -5.99 4.63 3.80
C LYS A 54 -5.70 4.83 2.32
N LEU A 55 -4.79 4.04 1.75
CA LEU A 55 -4.44 4.13 0.33
C LEU A 55 -4.69 2.79 -0.36
N TRP A 56 -5.50 2.84 -1.42
CA TRP A 56 -5.72 1.72 -2.32
C TRP A 56 -5.22 2.05 -3.72
N LEU A 57 -4.21 1.31 -4.18
CA LEU A 57 -3.65 1.43 -5.54
C LEU A 57 -4.01 0.20 -6.38
N ALA A 58 -4.79 0.38 -7.44
CA ALA A 58 -5.34 -0.72 -8.24
C ALA A 58 -4.34 -1.29 -9.28
N ASN A 59 -3.43 -0.45 -9.76
CA ASN A 59 -2.38 -0.81 -10.71
C ASN A 59 -1.03 -0.45 -10.09
N ALA A 60 -0.63 -1.18 -9.05
CA ALA A 60 0.55 -0.87 -8.26
C ALA A 60 1.86 -1.09 -9.04
N GLY A 61 1.92 -2.10 -9.91
CA GLY A 61 3.11 -2.37 -10.73
C GLY A 61 4.37 -2.45 -9.87
N GLU A 62 5.48 -1.92 -10.38
CA GLU A 62 6.73 -1.77 -9.61
C GLU A 62 6.67 -0.58 -8.64
N PHE A 63 5.85 0.44 -8.94
CA PHE A 63 5.65 1.62 -8.10
C PHE A 63 5.14 1.28 -6.69
N GLY A 64 4.45 0.16 -6.52
CA GLY A 64 4.01 -0.31 -5.20
C GLY A 64 5.15 -0.44 -4.19
N THR A 65 6.36 -0.78 -4.63
CA THR A 65 7.53 -0.92 -3.75
C THR A 65 8.05 0.45 -3.30
N SER A 66 8.19 1.41 -4.22
CA SER A 66 8.61 2.77 -3.87
C SER A 66 7.56 3.48 -3.00
N LEU A 67 6.28 3.23 -3.27
CA LEU A 67 5.18 3.70 -2.44
C LEU A 67 5.28 3.13 -1.03
N LEU A 68 5.51 1.84 -0.87
CA LEU A 68 5.60 1.20 0.44
C LEU A 68 6.69 1.83 1.32
N GLU A 69 7.87 2.14 0.75
CA GLU A 69 8.98 2.80 1.45
C GLU A 69 8.68 4.25 1.85
N LYS A 70 7.79 4.93 1.12
CA LYS A 70 7.41 6.32 1.33
C LYS A 70 6.02 6.50 1.96
N PHE A 71 5.37 5.41 2.35
CA PHE A 71 4.03 5.46 2.91
C PHE A 71 4.08 5.63 4.43
N ASN A 72 3.33 6.61 4.94
CA ASN A 72 3.29 6.94 6.36
C ASN A 72 1.88 6.82 6.98
N GLY A 73 0.95 6.20 6.25
CA GLY A 73 -0.42 5.94 6.69
C GLY A 73 -0.60 4.61 7.41
N ARG A 74 -1.86 4.28 7.71
CA ARG A 74 -2.25 3.11 8.51
C ARG A 74 -2.63 1.89 7.69
N HIS A 75 -3.28 2.10 6.54
CA HIS A 75 -3.81 1.00 5.74
C HIS A 75 -3.38 1.14 4.28
N LEU A 76 -2.65 0.15 3.78
CA LEU A 76 -2.17 0.12 2.40
C LEU A 76 -2.67 -1.15 1.68
N LEU A 77 -3.33 -0.94 0.55
CA LEU A 77 -3.85 -1.99 -0.32
C LEU A 77 -3.23 -1.87 -1.72
N LEU A 78 -2.45 -2.86 -2.14
CA LEU A 78 -1.80 -2.88 -3.46
C LEU A 78 -2.37 -4.00 -4.33
N LEU A 79 -2.92 -3.65 -5.49
CA LEU A 79 -3.34 -4.63 -6.49
C LEU A 79 -2.39 -4.61 -7.69
N LYS A 80 -2.19 -5.78 -8.31
CA LYS A 80 -1.26 -5.97 -9.42
C LYS A 80 0.16 -5.50 -9.07
N TRP A 81 0.58 -5.81 -7.85
CA TRP A 81 1.91 -5.45 -7.38
C TRP A 81 2.97 -6.39 -7.99
N ILE A 82 4.09 -5.81 -8.41
CA ILE A 82 5.27 -6.52 -8.89
C ILE A 82 6.35 -6.36 -7.82
N VAL A 83 6.71 -7.48 -7.17
CA VAL A 83 7.68 -7.50 -6.07
C VAL A 83 8.49 -8.79 -6.11
N GLY A 84 9.77 -8.71 -5.74
CA GLY A 84 10.63 -9.88 -5.54
C GLY A 84 10.56 -10.46 -4.13
N GLU A 85 10.89 -11.74 -3.99
CA GLU A 85 10.89 -12.45 -2.69
C GLU A 85 11.73 -11.75 -1.62
N ASN A 86 12.94 -11.30 -1.99
CA ASN A 86 13.85 -10.62 -1.07
C ASN A 86 13.28 -9.28 -0.56
N GLN A 87 12.63 -8.51 -1.44
CA GLN A 87 12.01 -7.23 -1.07
C GLN A 87 10.82 -7.47 -0.12
N LEU A 88 10.00 -8.48 -0.43
CA LEU A 88 8.86 -8.85 0.42
C LEU A 88 9.32 -9.37 1.79
N ASN A 89 10.35 -10.22 1.83
CA ASN A 89 10.96 -10.71 3.06
C ASN A 89 11.51 -9.54 3.91
N GLU A 90 12.26 -8.63 3.30
CA GLU A 90 12.85 -7.49 4.00
C GLU A 90 11.77 -6.57 4.58
N PHE A 91 10.72 -6.27 3.81
CA PHE A 91 9.56 -5.51 4.27
C PHE A 91 8.93 -6.16 5.50
N ILE A 92 8.55 -7.43 5.42
CA ILE A 92 7.84 -8.12 6.52
C ILE A 92 8.75 -8.19 7.75
N ARG A 93 10.04 -8.52 7.57
CA ARG A 93 11.03 -8.57 8.66
C ARG A 93 11.14 -7.23 9.38
N LYS A 94 11.28 -6.12 8.64
CA LYS A 94 11.38 -4.77 9.21
C LYS A 94 10.11 -4.39 9.95
N TRP A 95 8.94 -4.64 9.36
CA TRP A 95 7.66 -4.31 9.96
C TRP A 95 7.42 -5.09 11.26
N MET A 96 7.65 -6.41 11.26
CA MET A 96 7.50 -7.25 12.46
C MET A 96 8.44 -6.86 13.61
N LYS A 97 9.64 -6.36 13.29
CA LYS A 97 10.63 -5.91 14.29
C LYS A 97 10.43 -4.45 14.73
N GLY A 98 9.50 -3.72 14.13
CA GLY A 98 9.34 -2.28 14.33
C GLY A 98 10.51 -1.43 13.81
N GLU A 99 11.35 -2.00 12.93
CA GLU A 99 12.49 -1.31 12.31
C GLU A 99 12.04 -0.35 11.19
N GLY A 100 10.80 -0.48 10.71
CA GLY A 100 10.20 0.39 9.71
C GLY A 100 8.68 0.24 9.67
N TYR A 101 8.01 1.12 8.92
CA TYR A 101 6.56 1.09 8.70
C TYR A 101 5.76 1.23 10.01
N GLN A 102 6.21 2.11 10.91
CA GLN A 102 5.69 2.22 12.29
C GLN A 102 4.20 2.60 12.36
N ASN A 103 3.72 3.36 11.38
CA ASN A 103 2.31 3.76 11.31
C ASN A 103 1.43 2.71 10.61
N LEU A 104 2.03 1.75 9.90
CA LEU A 104 1.29 0.75 9.13
C LEU A 104 0.65 -0.27 10.07
N GLU A 105 -0.68 -0.32 10.07
CA GLU A 105 -1.48 -1.25 10.86
C GLU A 105 -1.91 -2.45 10.00
N THR A 106 -2.25 -2.21 8.73
CA THR A 106 -2.65 -3.27 7.80
C THR A 106 -2.04 -3.09 6.42
N PHE A 107 -1.55 -4.20 5.88
CA PHE A 107 -1.08 -4.31 4.51
C PHE A 107 -1.77 -5.50 3.83
N GLU A 108 -2.40 -5.25 2.68
CA GLU A 108 -2.88 -6.31 1.81
C GLU A 108 -2.32 -6.08 0.40
N ALA A 109 -1.86 -7.16 -0.22
CA ALA A 109 -1.37 -7.11 -1.58
C ALA A 109 -1.89 -8.27 -2.41
N LYS A 110 -2.17 -8.00 -3.69
CA LYS A 110 -2.41 -9.01 -4.71
C LYS A 110 -1.40 -8.82 -5.82
N MET A 111 -0.53 -9.80 -5.98
CA MET A 111 0.52 -9.78 -6.99
C MET A 111 -0.06 -9.95 -8.40
N VAL A 112 0.69 -9.53 -9.41
CA VAL A 112 0.35 -9.79 -10.82
C VAL A 112 0.33 -11.31 -11.06
N PRO A 113 -0.63 -11.84 -11.84
CA PRO A 113 -0.63 -13.25 -12.23
C PRO A 113 0.69 -13.66 -12.89
N GLY A 114 1.23 -14.82 -12.52
CA GLY A 114 2.47 -15.35 -13.08
C GLY A 114 3.75 -14.97 -12.32
N ILE A 115 3.66 -14.13 -11.29
CA ILE A 115 4.72 -13.98 -10.30
C ILE A 115 4.73 -15.22 -9.41
N ASP A 116 5.80 -15.99 -9.46
CA ASP A 116 6.02 -17.16 -8.60
C ASP A 116 6.83 -16.71 -7.37
N ILE A 117 6.12 -16.38 -6.29
CA ILE A 117 6.73 -16.12 -4.97
C ILE A 117 6.63 -17.40 -4.16
N ARG A 118 7.78 -17.94 -3.77
CA ARG A 118 7.90 -19.02 -2.80
C ARG A 118 7.71 -18.43 -1.40
N ILE A 119 6.46 -18.42 -0.97
CA ILE A 119 6.09 -17.91 0.36
C ILE A 119 6.90 -18.59 1.47
N ASP A 120 7.21 -19.89 1.32
CA ASP A 120 8.04 -20.62 2.28
C ASP A 120 9.43 -19.97 2.44
N ASP A 121 10.04 -19.51 1.35
CA ASP A 121 11.35 -18.83 1.38
C ASP A 121 11.21 -17.42 1.98
N VAL A 122 10.11 -16.72 1.69
CA VAL A 122 9.82 -15.38 2.25
C VAL A 122 9.66 -15.42 3.76
N VAL A 123 9.00 -16.44 4.32
CA VAL A 123 8.69 -16.50 5.76
C VAL A 123 9.62 -17.40 6.56
N LYS A 124 10.57 -18.09 5.92
CA LYS A 124 11.47 -19.07 6.55
C LYS A 124 12.19 -18.57 7.79
N GLU A 125 12.59 -17.30 7.77
CA GLU A 125 13.36 -16.65 8.84
C GLU A 125 12.47 -15.86 9.80
N LEU A 126 11.15 -15.86 9.59
CA LEU A 126 10.19 -15.17 10.43
C LEU A 126 9.61 -16.12 11.48
N GLU A 127 9.37 -15.59 12.68
CA GLU A 127 8.61 -16.31 13.69
C GLU A 127 7.14 -16.39 13.24
N THR A 128 6.74 -17.56 12.73
CA THR A 128 5.39 -17.80 12.22
C THR A 128 4.63 -18.78 13.10
N GLU A 129 3.31 -18.60 13.19
CA GLU A 129 2.40 -19.55 13.82
C GLU A 129 1.27 -19.90 12.84
N ARG A 130 0.66 -21.09 13.02
CA ARG A 130 -0.54 -21.45 12.26
C ARG A 130 -1.67 -20.50 12.62
N PHE A 131 -2.45 -20.09 11.61
CA PHE A 131 -3.61 -19.25 11.80
C PHE A 131 -4.63 -19.90 12.75
N ASP A 132 -5.04 -19.15 13.77
CA ASP A 132 -6.03 -19.57 14.77
C ASP A 132 -7.23 -18.60 14.76
N ARG A 133 -8.36 -19.09 14.25
CA ARG A 133 -9.63 -18.33 14.15
C ARG A 133 -10.19 -17.88 15.50
N THR A 134 -9.77 -18.50 16.61
CA THR A 134 -10.22 -18.13 17.96
C THR A 134 -9.44 -16.94 18.51
N LYS A 135 -8.22 -16.70 18.02
CA LYS A 135 -7.37 -15.58 18.44
C LYS A 135 -7.55 -14.34 17.58
N ARG A 136 -7.92 -14.50 16.31
CA ARG A 136 -8.11 -13.39 15.38
C ARG A 136 -9.15 -13.70 14.30
N PRO A 137 -9.95 -12.70 13.86
CA PRO A 137 -10.96 -12.89 12.83
C PRO A 137 -10.33 -13.23 11.48
N GLU A 138 -11.09 -13.96 10.65
CA GLU A 138 -10.66 -14.35 9.30
C GLU A 138 -10.67 -13.20 8.30
N SER A 139 -11.47 -12.18 8.56
CA SER A 139 -11.54 -10.97 7.74
C SER A 139 -11.33 -9.72 8.58
N PHE A 140 -10.62 -8.76 7.99
CA PHE A 140 -10.47 -7.40 8.49
C PHE A 140 -11.17 -6.47 7.50
N ASN A 141 -11.98 -5.52 7.99
CA ASN A 141 -12.67 -4.56 7.12
C ASN A 141 -12.06 -3.17 7.31
N ILE A 142 -11.28 -2.74 6.32
CA ILE A 142 -10.54 -1.47 6.29
C ILE A 142 -11.48 -0.24 6.24
N ASP A 143 -12.70 -0.42 5.71
CA ASP A 143 -13.65 0.67 5.46
C ASP A 143 -14.70 0.86 6.58
N ASN A 144 -14.67 0.02 7.63
CA ASN A 144 -15.67 0.04 8.72
C ASN A 144 -15.32 0.95 9.91
N GLU A 145 -14.20 1.67 9.87
CA GLU A 145 -13.81 2.67 10.87
C GLU A 145 -13.80 4.09 10.31
#